data_AF-A0A532DJ32-F1
#
_entry.id   AF-A0A532DJ32-F1
#
_cell.length_a   1.000
_cell.length_b   1.000
_cell.length_c   1.000
_cell.angle_alpha   90.00
_cell.angle_beta   90.00
_cell.angle_gamma   90.00
#
_symmetry.space_group_name_H-M   'P 1'
#
loop_
_entity.id
_entity.type
_entity.pdbx_description
1 polymer ?
#
loop_
_entity_poly.entity_id
_entity_poly.type
_entity_poly.pdbx_seq_one_letter_code
_entity_poly.pdbx_strand_id
1 'polypeptide(L)'
;LYGARERGELAIRDVVADQEGQSRALIAHLGLPWDDAVLSFHQTDRPVRTASAAQVRQPMYQGSVDLWKRYGDRLKPLLDKLDRGSPTAR
;
A
#
# COMPACT_ATOMS: atom_id res chain seq x y z
N LEU A 1 7.03 7.25 16.42
CA LEU A 1 8.46 6.85 16.47
C LEU A 1 8.71 5.73 15.47
N TYR A 2 8.60 6.02 14.17
CA TYR A 2 8.94 5.04 13.12
C TYR A 2 10.40 5.25 12.74
N GLY A 3 11.28 4.68 13.56
CA GLY A 3 12.71 4.61 13.32
C GLY A 3 13.04 3.63 12.19
N ALA A 4 14.13 3.94 11.49
CA ALA A 4 14.86 3.17 10.50
C ALA A 4 14.46 1.68 10.39
N ARG A 5 13.88 1.30 9.25
CA ARG A 5 13.59 -0.08 8.91
C ARG A 5 14.84 -0.73 8.29
N GLU A 6 15.51 -1.57 9.07
CA GLU A 6 16.56 -2.50 8.57
C GLU A 6 15.97 -3.76 7.90
N ARG A 7 14.64 -3.88 7.83
CA ARG A 7 13.93 -4.90 7.06
C ARG A 7 13.28 -4.22 5.86
N GLY A 8 13.39 -4.79 4.66
CA GLY A 8 12.80 -4.28 3.40
C GLY A 8 11.27 -4.20 3.36
N GLU A 9 10.62 -3.91 4.48
CA GLU A 9 9.19 -3.72 4.64
C GLU A 9 8.79 -2.32 4.13
N LEU A 10 8.01 -2.30 3.06
CA LEU A 10 7.40 -1.09 2.52
C LEU A 10 5.97 -0.97 3.03
N ALA A 11 5.65 0.11 3.74
CA ALA A 11 4.27 0.39 4.10
C ALA A 11 3.56 1.10 2.95
N ILE A 12 2.34 0.67 2.66
CA ILE A 12 1.51 1.24 1.58
C ILE A 12 1.34 2.77 1.75
N ARG A 13 1.22 3.27 2.99
CA ARG A 13 1.09 4.71 3.24
C ARG A 13 2.32 5.50 2.79
N ASP A 14 3.51 4.95 2.99
CA ASP A 14 4.77 5.59 2.62
C ASP A 14 4.91 5.62 1.10
N VAL A 15 4.58 4.52 0.42
CA VAL A 15 4.58 4.41 -1.05
C VAL A 15 3.56 5.34 -1.72
N VAL A 16 2.38 5.50 -1.10
CA VAL A 16 1.34 6.41 -1.61
C VAL A 16 1.69 7.88 -1.36
N ALA A 17 2.46 8.18 -0.32
CA ALA A 17 2.92 9.54 -0.01
C ALA A 17 4.10 9.99 -0.88
N ASP A 18 5.02 9.06 -1.19
CA ASP A 18 6.22 9.30 -2.00
C ASP A 18 6.52 8.08 -2.88
N GLN A 19 5.83 7.99 -4.02
CA GLN A 19 6.02 6.86 -4.94
C GLN A 19 7.47 6.79 -5.43
N GLU A 20 8.04 7.92 -5.89
CA GLU A 20 9.34 7.92 -6.52
C GLU A 20 10.45 7.57 -5.52
N GLY A 21 10.48 8.19 -4.35
CA GLY A 21 11.51 7.91 -3.34
C GLY A 21 11.46 6.46 -2.87
N GLN A 22 10.26 5.91 -2.64
CA GLN A 22 10.11 4.51 -2.23
C GLN A 22 10.47 3.54 -3.37
N SER A 23 10.07 3.81 -4.61
CA SER A 23 10.44 3.00 -5.78
C SER A 23 11.94 3.01 -6.02
N ARG A 24 12.61 4.16 -5.92
CA ARG A 24 14.08 4.26 -6.08
C ARG A 24 14.81 3.47 -4.99
N ALA A 25 14.38 3.60 -3.74
CA ALA A 25 14.95 2.84 -2.62
C ALA A 25 14.79 1.33 -2.82
N LEU A 26 13.62 0.87 -3.27
CA LEU A 26 13.36 -0.54 -3.55
C LEU A 26 14.24 -1.07 -4.69
N ILE A 27 14.30 -0.36 -5.82
CA ILE A 27 15.09 -0.76 -6.99
C ILE A 27 16.59 -0.81 -6.65
N ALA A 28 17.10 0.18 -5.91
CA ALA A 28 18.47 0.21 -5.42
C ALA A 28 18.77 -0.94 -4.45
N HIS A 29 17.84 -1.26 -3.54
CA HIS A 29 17.98 -2.38 -2.62
C HIS A 29 18.08 -3.73 -3.35
N LEU A 30 17.39 -3.88 -4.49
CA LEU A 30 17.46 -5.06 -5.35
C LEU A 30 18.70 -5.07 -6.27
N GLY A 31 19.52 -4.00 -6.27
CA GLY A 31 20.68 -3.85 -7.15
C GLY A 31 20.32 -3.73 -8.63
N LEU A 32 19.09 -3.30 -8.95
CA LEU A 32 18.60 -3.16 -10.31
C LEU A 32 18.84 -1.73 -10.85
N PRO A 33 19.02 -1.56 -12.17
CA PRO A 33 19.07 -0.23 -12.78
C PRO A 33 17.71 0.46 -12.69
N TRP A 34 17.73 1.79 -12.56
CA TRP A 34 16.51 2.61 -12.54
C TRP A 34 15.90 2.76 -13.95
N ASP A 35 14.57 2.75 -14.01
CA ASP A 35 13.77 3.03 -15.20
C ASP A 35 12.56 3.88 -14.81
N ASP A 36 12.34 5.01 -15.49
CA ASP A 36 11.23 5.93 -15.22
C ASP A 36 9.86 5.27 -15.49
N ALA A 37 9.81 4.19 -16.28
CA ALA A 37 8.59 3.40 -16.51
C ALA A 37 8.00 2.83 -15.21
N VAL A 38 8.81 2.68 -14.15
CA VAL A 38 8.35 2.28 -12.80
C VAL A 38 7.30 3.25 -12.26
N LEU A 39 7.42 4.55 -12.58
CA LEU A 39 6.45 5.57 -12.14
C LEU A 39 5.15 5.51 -12.95
N SER A 40 5.23 5.05 -14.19
CA SER A 40 4.13 4.95 -15.16
C SER A 40 3.55 3.54 -15.28
N PHE A 41 3.58 2.73 -14.21
CA PHE A 41 3.12 1.34 -14.21
C PHE A 41 1.72 1.14 -14.82
N HIS A 42 0.82 2.11 -14.61
CA HIS A 42 -0.57 2.10 -15.09
C HIS A 42 -0.71 2.18 -16.62
N GLN A 43 0.36 2.52 -17.33
CA GLN A 43 0.40 2.60 -18.81
C GLN A 43 0.77 1.27 -19.48
N THR A 44 1.05 0.23 -18.69
CA THR A 44 1.44 -1.09 -19.23
C THR A 44 0.27 -1.76 -19.96
N ASP A 45 0.50 -2.23 -21.19
CA ASP A 45 -0.52 -2.90 -22.02
C ASP A 45 -0.87 -4.33 -21.57
N ARG A 46 -0.09 -4.90 -20.65
CA ARG A 46 -0.28 -6.27 -20.16
C ARG A 46 -1.66 -6.42 -19.50
N PRO A 47 -2.42 -7.50 -19.82
CA PRO A 47 -3.70 -7.75 -19.18
C PRO A 47 -3.52 -8.06 -17.68
N VAL A 48 -4.30 -7.36 -16.84
CA VAL A 48 -4.39 -7.56 -15.39
C VAL A 48 -5.68 -8.30 -15.08
N ARG A 49 -5.58 -9.53 -14.57
CA ARG A 49 -6.72 -10.43 -14.31
C ARG A 49 -6.95 -10.64 -12.82
N THR A 50 -7.05 -9.55 -12.06
CA THR A 50 -7.29 -9.57 -10.61
C THR A 50 -8.47 -8.68 -10.24
N ALA A 51 -9.03 -8.85 -9.04
CA ALA A 51 -10.10 -7.98 -8.52
C ALA A 51 -9.70 -6.50 -8.43
N SER A 52 -8.39 -6.21 -8.42
CA SER A 52 -7.84 -4.85 -8.35
C SER A 52 -7.52 -4.25 -9.73
N ALA A 53 -7.93 -4.87 -10.84
CA ALA A 53 -7.53 -4.45 -12.19
C ALA A 53 -7.86 -2.98 -12.50
N ALA A 54 -9.05 -2.52 -12.12
CA ALA A 54 -9.44 -1.12 -12.31
C ALA A 54 -8.57 -0.15 -11.51
N GLN A 55 -8.14 -0.54 -10.30
CA GLN A 55 -7.27 0.25 -9.43
C GLN A 55 -5.84 0.32 -9.96
N VAL A 56 -5.27 -0.80 -10.41
CA VAL A 56 -3.89 -0.86 -10.94
C VAL A 56 -3.74 -0.08 -12.26
N ARG A 57 -4.85 0.18 -12.96
CA ARG A 57 -4.88 1.00 -14.19
C ARG A 57 -5.01 2.50 -13.94
N GLN A 58 -4.89 2.96 -12.70
CA GLN A 58 -4.86 4.38 -12.36
C GLN A 58 -3.43 4.80 -11.94
N PRO A 59 -3.04 6.07 -12.15
CA PRO A 59 -1.86 6.63 -11.51
C PRO A 59 -1.91 6.45 -9.99
N MET A 60 -0.77 6.54 -9.30
CA MET A 60 -0.75 6.47 -7.84
C MET A 60 -1.69 7.52 -7.23
N TYR A 61 -2.59 7.10 -6.34
CA TYR A 61 -3.59 8.00 -5.74
C TYR A 61 -3.84 7.65 -4.27
N GLN A 62 -4.16 8.67 -3.47
CA GLN A 62 -4.31 8.53 -2.01
C GLN A 62 -5.73 8.18 -1.56
N GLY A 63 -6.71 8.21 -2.46
CA GLY A 63 -8.14 8.11 -2.13
C GLY A 63 -8.59 6.81 -1.46
N SER A 64 -7.78 5.76 -1.52
CA SER A 64 -8.04 4.48 -0.84
C SER A 64 -7.54 4.45 0.60
N VAL A 65 -6.65 5.36 1.00
CA VAL A 65 -6.14 5.44 2.38
C VAL A 65 -7.28 5.88 3.29
N ASP A 66 -7.47 5.14 4.39
CA ASP A 66 -8.47 5.43 5.41
C ASP A 66 -9.93 5.43 4.94
N LEU A 67 -10.23 4.88 3.77
CA LEU A 67 -11.61 4.81 3.23
C LEU A 67 -12.58 4.11 4.20
N TRP A 68 -12.08 3.14 4.97
CA TRP A 68 -12.84 2.41 5.99
C TRP A 68 -13.39 3.34 7.09
N LYS A 69 -12.74 4.48 7.36
CA LYS A 69 -13.21 5.45 8.36
C LYS A 69 -14.57 6.06 8.00
N ARG A 70 -14.94 6.07 6.70
CA ARG A 70 -16.25 6.56 6.24
C ARG A 70 -17.42 5.75 6.78
N TYR A 71 -17.18 4.49 7.16
CA TYR A 71 -18.21 3.65 7.76
C TYR A 71 -18.44 3.98 9.25
N GLY A 72 -17.57 4.79 9.86
CA GLY A 72 -17.70 5.29 11.23
C GLY A 72 -17.99 4.18 12.25
N ASP A 73 -18.95 4.44 13.14
CA ASP A 73 -19.32 3.52 14.21
C ASP A 73 -20.09 2.28 13.74
N ARG A 74 -20.49 2.20 12.46
CA ARG A 74 -21.21 1.02 11.94
C ARG A 74 -20.36 -0.25 11.96
N LEU A 75 -19.04 -0.08 11.96
CA LEU A 75 -18.08 -1.19 12.09
C LEU A 75 -17.78 -1.55 13.54
N LYS A 76 -18.21 -0.76 14.53
CA LYS A 76 -17.92 -0.97 15.96
C LYS A 76 -18.30 -2.37 16.46
N PRO A 77 -19.48 -2.93 16.13
CA PRO A 77 -19.83 -4.28 16.57
C PRO A 77 -18.93 -5.39 16.00
N LEU A 78 -18.31 -5.15 14.83
CA LEU A 78 -17.35 -6.07 14.22
C LEU A 78 -15.97 -5.92 14.87
N LEU A 79 -15.52 -4.69 15.09
CA LEU A 79 -14.26 -4.39 15.78
C LEU A 79 -14.26 -4.98 17.20
N ASP A 80 -15.33 -4.75 17.97
CA ASP A 80 -15.45 -5.29 19.33
C ASP A 80 -15.40 -6.83 19.35
N LYS A 81 -15.84 -7.50 18.29
CA LYS A 81 -15.77 -8.98 18.18
C LYS A 81 -14.38 -9.45 17.75
N LEU A 82 -13.69 -8.72 16.87
CA LEU A 82 -12.33 -9.02 16.44
C LEU A 82 -11.33 -8.83 17.60
N ASP A 83 -11.49 -7.79 18.40
CA ASP A 83 -10.63 -7.52 19.56
C ASP A 83 -10.77 -8.61 20.64
N ARG A 84 -11.96 -9.18 20.81
CA ARG A 84 -12.22 -10.28 21.75
C ARG A 84 -11.63 -11.63 21.31
N GLY A 85 -11.26 -11.78 20.03
CA GLY A 85 -10.73 -13.03 19.46
C GLY A 85 -9.25 -12.98 19.06
N SER A 86 -8.58 -11.84 19.24
CA SER A 86 -7.19 -11.65 18.81
C SER A 86 -6.21 -12.21 19.86
N PRO A 87 -5.26 -13.09 19.50
CA PRO A 87 -4.32 -13.70 20.46
C PRO A 87 -3.26 -12.73 21.01
N THR A 88 -3.29 -11.45 20.61
CA THR A 88 -2.38 -10.41 21.08
C THR A 88 -2.93 -9.54 22.22
N ALA A 89 -4.11 -9.85 22.76
CA ALA A 89 -4.59 -9.27 24.01
C ALA A 89 -4.19 -10.13 25.22
N ARG A 90 -2.89 -10.21 25.50
CA ARG A 90 -2.36 -10.57 26.82
C ARG A 90 -0.93 -10.09 27.00
#